data_AF-A0A1V4I5B5-F1
#
_entry.id   AF-A0A1V4I5B5-F1
#
_cell.length_a   1.000
_cell.length_b   1.000
_cell.length_c   1.000
_cell.angle_alpha   90.00
_cell.angle_beta   90.00
_cell.angle_gamma   90.00
#
_symmetry.space_group_name_H-M   'P 1'
#
loop_
_entity.id
_entity.type
_entity.pdbx_description
1 polymer ?
#
loop_
_entity_poly.entity_id
_entity_poly.type
_entity_poly.pdbx_seq_one_letter_code
_entity_poly.pdbx_strand_id
1 'polypeptide(L)'
;MNLKWLDEIINIVKQDTGKGVVLIGILLIIAFIISILAILTYRKNKFLQRLINYIPFIQKEFVLIGNFSKKEGKINDITNNYLESGCKVFKLETYKEFAEDGTITKDNLERVIKKQQKTIDDAKKIMKNKNSFIYIGFPHVPLGFLDGINFTDIDEPILYEYQGMDSECLGRGFFELKRIYNSALDLLDNIGDRATIENEIALKIEQSFKINDGDIRKVINVPSIISFGPETPGRWKITNYAQIDKYQREFERVLSELKNKGVEKIHLFATTPVALSFSLGRVIKHYHPEVVIYNYNNGIFDWGVNLRSKEVIFK
;
A
#
# COMPACT_ATOMS: atom_id res chain seq x y z
N MET A 1 -18.25 42.28 17.43
CA MET A 1 -19.62 42.12 16.93
C MET A 1 -20.53 42.13 18.15
N ASN A 2 -21.32 43.20 18.35
CA ASN A 2 -22.12 43.36 19.56
C ASN A 2 -23.40 42.52 19.41
N LEU A 3 -23.54 41.45 20.21
CA LEU A 3 -24.58 40.43 20.06
C LEU A 3 -25.89 40.85 20.74
N LYS A 4 -26.39 42.06 20.46
CA LYS A 4 -27.62 42.62 21.06
C LYS A 4 -28.85 41.70 20.95
N TRP A 5 -28.93 40.93 19.87
CA TRP A 5 -30.00 39.95 19.65
C TRP A 5 -29.96 38.77 20.62
N LEU A 6 -28.78 38.41 21.13
CA LEU A 6 -28.57 37.33 22.10
C LEU A 6 -29.03 37.77 23.49
N ASP A 7 -28.80 39.03 23.84
CA ASP A 7 -29.31 39.65 25.07
C ASP A 7 -30.85 39.76 25.05
N GLU A 8 -31.45 40.09 23.90
CA GLU A 8 -32.91 40.09 23.73
C GLU A 8 -33.52 38.69 23.85
N ILE A 9 -32.91 37.66 23.26
CA ILE A 9 -33.34 36.26 23.41
C ILE A 9 -33.26 35.82 24.88
N ILE A 10 -32.16 36.14 25.57
CA ILE A 10 -31.98 35.82 27.00
C ILE A 10 -33.04 36.53 27.84
N ASN A 11 -33.39 37.78 27.52
CA ASN A 11 -34.44 38.52 28.23
C ASN A 11 -35.84 37.95 27.99
N ILE A 12 -36.17 37.51 26.77
CA ILE A 12 -37.45 36.86 26.44
C ILE A 12 -37.58 35.52 27.19
N VAL A 13 -36.50 34.73 27.26
CA VAL A 13 -36.47 33.47 28.01
C VAL A 13 -36.63 33.69 29.51
N LYS A 14 -36.10 34.80 30.05
CA LYS A 14 -36.22 35.16 31.47
C LYS A 14 -37.58 35.74 31.87
N GLN A 15 -38.29 36.43 30.98
CA GLN A 15 -39.56 37.09 31.27
C GLN A 15 -40.79 36.19 31.12
N ASP A 16 -40.78 35.23 30.18
CA ASP A 16 -41.89 34.34 29.92
C ASP A 16 -41.36 32.94 29.60
N THR A 17 -41.35 32.07 30.61
CA THR A 17 -40.82 30.70 30.52
C THR A 17 -41.52 29.88 29.44
N GLY A 18 -42.82 30.10 29.19
CA GLY A 18 -43.57 29.40 28.15
C GLY A 18 -43.10 29.80 26.75
N LYS A 19 -43.02 31.11 26.46
CA LYS A 19 -42.53 31.61 25.17
C LYS A 19 -41.04 31.36 24.97
N GLY A 20 -40.25 31.39 26.04
CA GLY A 20 -38.83 31.05 26.04
C GLY A 20 -38.58 29.61 25.58
N VAL A 21 -39.35 28.66 26.09
CA VAL A 21 -39.26 27.24 25.67
C VAL A 21 -39.63 27.07 24.19
N VAL A 22 -40.68 27.75 23.72
CA VAL A 22 -41.08 27.72 22.29
C VAL A 22 -39.98 28.28 21.39
N LEU A 23 -39.37 29.42 21.78
CA LEU A 23 -38.29 30.05 21.03
C LEU A 23 -37.04 29.16 20.94
N ILE A 24 -36.64 28.53 22.06
CA ILE A 24 -35.53 27.57 22.07
C ILE A 24 -35.84 26.37 21.16
N GLY A 25 -37.07 25.85 21.20
CA GLY A 25 -37.52 24.78 20.31
C GLY A 25 -37.37 25.14 18.83
N ILE A 26 -37.79 26.35 18.45
CA ILE A 26 -37.65 26.86 17.07
C ILE A 26 -36.18 26.98 16.67
N LEU A 27 -35.32 27.52 17.54
CA LEU A 27 -33.90 27.66 17.26
C LEU A 27 -33.20 26.31 17.08
N LEU A 28 -33.56 25.30 17.88
CA LEU A 28 -33.05 23.93 17.72
C LEU A 28 -33.50 23.30 16.40
N ILE A 29 -34.75 23.51 15.99
CA ILE A 29 -35.26 23.04 14.68
C ILE A 29 -34.51 23.72 13.53
N ILE A 30 -34.31 25.03 13.60
CA ILE A 30 -33.55 25.77 12.57
C ILE A 30 -32.10 25.26 12.49
N ALA A 31 -31.43 25.09 13.64
CA ALA A 31 -30.07 24.55 13.69
C ALA A 31 -30.01 23.13 13.08
N PHE A 32 -31.00 22.29 13.39
CA PHE A 32 -31.11 20.95 12.81
C PHE A 32 -31.31 20.99 11.29
N ILE A 33 -32.20 21.84 10.78
CA ILE A 33 -32.42 22.01 9.33
C ILE A 33 -31.13 22.49 8.65
N ILE A 34 -30.44 23.49 9.21
CA ILE A 34 -29.17 23.98 8.69
C ILE A 34 -28.12 22.87 8.67
N SER A 35 -28.05 22.04 9.72
CA SER A 35 -27.12 20.92 9.78
C SER A 35 -27.39 19.87 8.70
N ILE A 36 -28.67 19.53 8.46
CA ILE A 36 -29.07 18.61 7.38
C ILE A 36 -28.73 19.21 6.02
N LEU A 37 -29.05 20.48 5.79
CA LEU A 37 -28.75 21.17 4.54
C LEU A 37 -27.24 21.24 4.29
N ALA A 38 -26.43 21.47 5.33
CA ALA A 38 -24.98 21.44 5.24
C ALA A 38 -24.46 20.03 4.88
N ILE A 39 -24.99 18.97 5.49
CA ILE A 39 -24.64 17.57 5.17
C ILE A 39 -25.06 17.22 3.73
N LEU A 40 -26.26 17.60 3.30
CA LEU A 40 -26.74 17.35 1.95
C LEU A 40 -25.92 18.12 0.90
N THR A 41 -25.59 19.37 1.19
CA THR A 41 -24.73 20.20 0.34
C THR A 41 -23.32 19.62 0.26
N TYR A 42 -22.76 19.17 1.39
CA TYR A 42 -21.50 18.44 1.42
C TYR A 42 -21.54 17.19 0.54
N ARG A 43 -22.57 16.35 0.68
CA ARG A 43 -22.72 15.11 -0.12
C ARG A 43 -22.86 15.39 -1.63
N LYS A 44 -23.48 16.50 -2.02
CA LYS A 44 -23.69 16.85 -3.43
C LYS A 44 -22.54 17.63 -4.07
N ASN A 45 -21.69 18.28 -3.28
CA ASN A 45 -20.65 19.18 -3.81
C ASN A 45 -19.24 18.56 -3.72
N LYS A 46 -18.76 18.04 -4.85
CA LYS A 46 -17.41 17.45 -4.99
C LYS A 46 -16.29 18.42 -4.62
N PHE A 47 -16.47 19.72 -4.87
CA PHE A 47 -15.47 20.74 -4.53
C PHE A 47 -15.37 20.93 -3.01
N LEU A 48 -16.51 20.97 -2.30
CA LEU A 48 -16.53 21.08 -0.84
C LEU A 48 -15.90 19.86 -0.15
N GLN A 49 -16.19 18.65 -0.66
CA GLN A 49 -15.57 17.41 -0.19
C GLN A 49 -14.05 17.44 -0.39
N ARG A 50 -13.59 17.89 -1.57
CA ARG A 50 -12.17 18.07 -1.84
C ARG A 50 -11.52 19.05 -0.87
N LEU A 51 -12.15 20.20 -0.58
CA LEU A 51 -11.64 21.16 0.40
C LEU A 51 -11.52 20.58 1.81
N ILE A 52 -12.54 19.85 2.27
CA ILE A 52 -12.53 19.19 3.59
C ILE A 52 -11.47 18.07 3.65
N ASN A 53 -11.16 17.42 2.53
CA ASN A 53 -10.06 16.46 2.44
C ASN A 53 -8.66 17.09 2.64
N TYR A 54 -8.52 18.42 2.59
CA TYR A 54 -7.27 19.11 2.94
C TYR A 54 -7.13 19.40 4.44
N ILE A 55 -8.19 19.29 5.23
CA ILE A 55 -8.13 19.54 6.68
C ILE A 55 -7.45 18.33 7.35
N PRO A 56 -6.29 18.52 8.01
CA PRO A 56 -5.44 17.42 8.50
C PRO A 56 -6.01 16.70 9.73
N PHE A 57 -6.90 17.33 10.49
CA PHE A 57 -7.45 16.78 11.75
C PHE A 57 -8.68 15.89 11.55
N ILE A 58 -9.20 15.79 10.33
CA ILE A 58 -10.41 15.02 10.02
C ILE A 58 -10.00 13.65 9.51
N GLN A 59 -10.38 12.60 10.25
CA GLN A 59 -10.23 11.23 9.81
C GLN A 59 -10.99 10.97 8.50
N LYS A 60 -10.41 10.13 7.65
CA LYS A 60 -10.85 9.88 6.27
C LYS A 60 -11.40 8.47 6.15
N GLU A 61 -12.52 8.36 5.44
CA GLU A 61 -13.16 7.08 5.16
C GLU A 61 -12.32 6.21 4.23
N PHE A 62 -11.52 6.83 3.37
CA PHE A 62 -10.54 6.15 2.53
C PHE A 62 -9.21 6.90 2.53
N VAL A 63 -8.12 6.15 2.48
CA VAL A 63 -6.78 6.69 2.27
C VAL A 63 -6.12 5.91 1.15
N LEU A 64 -5.79 6.61 0.06
CA LEU A 64 -5.13 6.04 -1.11
C LEU A 64 -3.66 6.41 -1.10
N ILE A 65 -2.79 5.41 -1.22
CA ILE A 65 -1.37 5.60 -1.53
C ILE A 65 -1.09 5.10 -2.93
N GLY A 66 -0.64 6.01 -3.78
CA GLY A 66 -0.14 5.74 -5.11
C GLY A 66 1.38 5.82 -5.16
N ASN A 67 2.09 4.70 -5.34
CA ASN A 67 3.56 4.69 -5.45
C ASN A 67 4.00 4.41 -6.90
N PHE A 68 4.63 5.40 -7.54
CA PHE A 68 4.95 5.36 -8.96
C PHE A 68 6.44 5.60 -9.22
N SER A 69 7.12 4.55 -9.70
CA SER A 69 8.48 4.66 -10.24
C SER A 69 8.52 5.05 -11.72
N LYS A 70 7.36 5.29 -12.35
CA LYS A 70 7.22 5.80 -13.72
C LYS A 70 6.19 6.93 -13.78
N LYS A 71 6.35 7.85 -14.73
CA LYS A 71 5.40 8.97 -14.97
C LYS A 71 4.00 8.51 -15.39
N GLU A 72 3.89 7.30 -15.92
CA GLU A 72 2.65 6.74 -16.46
C GLU A 72 1.89 5.98 -15.37
N GLY A 73 0.81 6.58 -14.90
CA GLY A 73 -0.07 5.98 -13.91
C GLY A 73 -1.37 6.74 -13.85
N LYS A 74 -2.10 6.79 -14.98
CA LYS A 74 -3.40 7.49 -15.08
C LYS A 74 -4.40 6.86 -14.10
N ILE A 75 -4.35 7.29 -12.84
CA ILE A 75 -5.23 6.83 -11.75
C ILE A 75 -6.28 7.88 -11.38
N ASN A 76 -6.45 8.91 -12.21
CA ASN A 76 -7.39 10.00 -11.92
C ASN A 76 -8.82 9.49 -11.84
N ASP A 77 -9.20 8.53 -12.69
CA ASP A 77 -10.55 7.95 -12.69
C ASP A 77 -10.81 7.18 -11.40
N ILE A 78 -9.86 6.32 -10.99
CA ILE A 78 -9.90 5.59 -9.72
C ILE A 78 -9.97 6.58 -8.55
N THR A 79 -9.09 7.58 -8.57
CA THR A 79 -9.05 8.61 -7.53
C THR A 79 -10.38 9.34 -7.41
N ASN A 80 -10.98 9.74 -8.53
CA ASN A 80 -12.25 10.46 -8.56
C ASN A 80 -13.39 9.63 -7.95
N ASN A 81 -13.41 8.31 -8.19
CA ASN A 81 -14.42 7.42 -7.61
C ASN A 81 -14.38 7.42 -6.07
N TYR A 82 -13.19 7.49 -5.46
CA TYR A 82 -13.07 7.51 -4.00
C TYR A 82 -13.10 8.91 -3.39
N LEU A 83 -12.78 9.96 -4.16
CA LEU A 83 -12.83 11.34 -3.67
C LEU A 83 -14.24 11.72 -3.20
N GLU A 84 -15.27 11.21 -3.89
CA GLU A 84 -16.68 11.40 -3.53
C GLU A 84 -17.07 10.75 -2.19
N SER A 85 -16.29 9.74 -1.79
CA SER A 85 -16.44 9.01 -0.53
C SER A 85 -15.52 9.56 0.57
N GLY A 86 -14.90 10.73 0.40
CA GLY A 86 -14.03 11.34 1.41
C GLY A 86 -12.60 10.80 1.44
N CYS A 87 -12.07 10.35 0.30
CA CYS A 87 -10.72 9.82 0.19
C CYS A 87 -9.63 10.89 0.26
N LYS A 88 -8.56 10.64 1.03
CA LYS A 88 -7.30 11.38 0.92
C LYS A 88 -6.29 10.60 0.10
N VAL A 89 -5.68 11.29 -0.85
CA VAL A 89 -4.72 10.70 -1.80
C VAL A 89 -3.31 11.18 -1.48
N PHE A 90 -2.40 10.24 -1.32
CA PHE A 90 -0.96 10.48 -1.24
C PHE A 90 -0.31 9.88 -2.48
N LYS A 91 0.44 10.72 -3.22
CA LYS A 91 1.20 10.28 -4.40
C LYS A 91 2.69 10.30 -4.09
N LEU A 92 3.29 9.12 -4.07
CA LEU A 92 4.72 8.90 -4.01
C LEU A 92 5.25 8.79 -5.44
N GLU A 93 5.63 9.93 -6.00
CA GLU A 93 6.26 10.02 -7.32
C GLU A 93 7.76 9.74 -7.21
N THR A 94 8.11 8.49 -6.89
CA THR A 94 9.50 8.08 -6.64
C THR A 94 10.37 8.25 -7.88
N TYR A 95 9.79 8.14 -9.08
CA TYR A 95 10.46 8.39 -10.37
C TYR A 95 11.21 9.72 -10.46
N LYS A 96 10.85 10.73 -9.66
CA LYS A 96 11.52 12.04 -9.65
C LYS A 96 12.94 12.00 -9.07
N GLU A 97 13.27 10.97 -8.30
CA GLU A 97 14.58 10.81 -7.68
C GLU A 97 15.50 9.86 -8.48
N PHE A 98 14.95 9.19 -9.51
CA PHE A 98 15.67 8.31 -10.42
C PHE A 98 16.11 9.09 -11.67
N ALA A 99 17.25 8.68 -12.24
CA ALA A 99 17.69 9.15 -13.54
C ALA A 99 16.82 8.56 -14.67
N GLU A 100 16.94 9.10 -15.88
CA GLU A 100 16.14 8.65 -17.03
C GLU A 100 16.40 7.20 -17.43
N ASP A 101 17.62 6.70 -17.17
CA ASP A 101 18.01 5.30 -17.36
C ASP A 101 17.53 4.37 -16.24
N GLY A 102 16.82 4.89 -15.23
CA GLY A 102 16.31 4.14 -14.09
C GLY A 102 17.34 3.92 -12.97
N THR A 103 18.54 4.47 -13.07
CA THR A 103 19.53 4.42 -11.98
C THR A 103 19.19 5.41 -10.86
N ILE A 104 19.74 5.18 -9.67
CA ILE A 104 19.54 6.04 -8.50
C ILE A 104 20.80 6.05 -7.63
N THR A 105 21.09 7.17 -6.97
CA THR A 105 22.19 7.27 -6.00
C THR A 105 21.75 6.81 -4.61
N LYS A 106 22.71 6.45 -3.74
CA LYS A 106 22.42 6.08 -2.35
C LYS A 106 21.62 7.14 -1.60
N ASP A 107 22.09 8.39 -1.64
CA ASP A 107 21.41 9.50 -0.97
C ASP A 107 19.98 9.71 -1.48
N ASN A 108 19.76 9.61 -2.79
CA ASN A 108 18.42 9.73 -3.37
C ASN A 108 17.51 8.59 -2.91
N LEU A 109 18.01 7.35 -2.87
CA LEU A 109 17.23 6.19 -2.42
C LEU A 109 16.88 6.28 -0.93
N GLU A 110 17.81 6.74 -0.09
CA GLU A 110 17.54 7.03 1.33
C GLU A 110 16.48 8.12 1.50
N ARG A 111 16.51 9.19 0.67
CA ARG A 111 15.44 10.21 0.66
C ARG A 111 14.10 9.62 0.24
N VAL A 112 14.06 8.74 -0.76
CA VAL A 112 12.85 8.03 -1.18
C VAL A 112 12.25 7.23 -0.03
N ILE A 113 13.06 6.40 0.64
CA ILE A 113 12.61 5.57 1.77
C ILE A 113 12.11 6.43 2.92
N LYS A 114 12.80 7.52 3.26
CA LYS A 114 12.37 8.46 4.31
C LYS A 114 11.04 9.14 3.96
N LYS A 115 10.86 9.55 2.70
CA LYS A 115 9.61 10.16 2.21
C LYS A 115 8.47 9.15 2.22
N GLN A 116 8.73 7.91 1.82
CA GLN A 116 7.78 6.79 1.86
C GLN A 116 7.31 6.59 3.30
N GLN A 117 8.24 6.42 4.26
CA GLN A 117 7.91 6.25 5.68
C GLN A 117 7.02 7.38 6.20
N LYS A 118 7.45 8.63 6.01
CA LYS A 118 6.69 9.80 6.48
C LYS A 118 5.28 9.83 5.91
N THR A 119 5.14 9.54 4.61
CA THR A 119 3.85 9.55 3.93
C THR A 119 2.92 8.47 4.48
N ILE A 120 3.47 7.29 4.78
CA ILE A 120 2.73 6.19 5.40
C ILE A 120 2.29 6.54 6.82
N ASP A 121 3.17 7.12 7.63
CA ASP A 121 2.84 7.55 8.99
C ASP A 121 1.71 8.59 8.98
N ASP A 122 1.77 9.54 8.04
CA ASP A 122 0.73 10.56 7.88
C ASP A 122 -0.59 9.97 7.37
N ALA A 123 -0.53 8.99 6.45
CA ALA A 123 -1.69 8.24 5.98
C ALA A 123 -2.38 7.48 7.12
N LYS A 124 -1.61 6.82 7.98
CA LYS A 124 -2.14 6.07 9.14
C LYS A 124 -2.86 6.97 10.14
N LYS A 125 -2.31 8.15 10.44
CA LYS A 125 -2.90 9.08 11.42
C LYS A 125 -4.29 9.58 11.02
N ILE A 126 -4.52 9.75 9.74
CA ILE A 126 -5.79 10.29 9.23
C ILE A 126 -6.79 9.20 8.85
N MET A 127 -6.41 7.93 8.89
CA MET A 127 -7.27 6.84 8.50
C MET A 127 -8.30 6.56 9.59
N LYS A 128 -9.58 6.50 9.22
CA LYS A 128 -10.68 6.29 10.19
C LYS A 128 -10.76 4.85 10.69
N ASN A 129 -10.57 3.89 9.80
CA ASN A 129 -10.56 2.46 10.12
C ASN A 129 -9.51 1.73 9.28
N LYS A 130 -9.09 0.54 9.73
CA LYS A 130 -8.01 -0.20 9.08
C LYS A 130 -8.36 -0.75 7.69
N ASN A 131 -9.64 -0.85 7.34
CA ASN A 131 -10.11 -1.37 6.04
C ASN A 131 -10.22 -0.26 4.98
N SER A 132 -9.93 0.99 5.35
CA SER A 132 -10.02 2.17 4.51
C SER A 132 -8.82 2.36 3.55
N PHE A 133 -7.85 1.46 3.56
CA PHE A 133 -6.59 1.65 2.85
C PHE A 133 -6.67 1.16 1.40
N ILE A 134 -6.26 2.00 0.44
CA ILE A 134 -6.16 1.68 -0.98
C ILE A 134 -4.71 1.78 -1.43
N TYR A 135 -4.19 0.73 -2.06
CA TYR A 135 -2.82 0.69 -2.56
C TYR A 135 -2.78 0.46 -4.07
N ILE A 136 -2.02 1.31 -4.78
CA ILE A 136 -1.95 1.32 -6.23
C ILE A 136 -0.58 1.82 -6.70
N GLY A 137 -0.13 1.36 -7.87
CA GLY A 137 0.97 1.99 -8.60
C GLY A 137 1.96 1.01 -9.22
N PHE A 138 3.18 1.48 -9.40
CA PHE A 138 4.32 0.74 -9.93
C PHE A 138 5.55 1.05 -9.08
N PRO A 139 5.61 0.65 -7.81
CA PRO A 139 6.85 0.77 -7.05
C PRO A 139 7.92 -0.16 -7.64
N HIS A 140 9.19 0.19 -7.45
CA HIS A 140 10.24 -0.82 -7.52
C HIS A 140 9.95 -1.91 -6.47
N VAL A 141 10.23 -3.17 -6.78
CA VAL A 141 9.85 -4.31 -5.94
C VAL A 141 10.29 -4.14 -4.46
N PRO A 142 11.55 -3.74 -4.15
CA PRO A 142 11.94 -3.41 -2.78
C PRO A 142 11.06 -2.38 -2.07
N LEU A 143 10.68 -1.31 -2.78
CA LEU A 143 9.83 -0.25 -2.22
C LEU A 143 8.41 -0.74 -1.97
N GLY A 144 7.90 -1.65 -2.82
CA GLY A 144 6.60 -2.30 -2.59
C GLY A 144 6.60 -3.19 -1.35
N PHE A 145 7.67 -3.96 -1.14
CA PHE A 145 7.84 -4.74 0.10
C PHE A 145 7.94 -3.85 1.34
N LEU A 146 8.69 -2.74 1.26
CA LEU A 146 8.77 -1.75 2.36
C LEU A 146 7.42 -1.11 2.66
N ASP A 147 6.63 -0.75 1.63
CA ASP A 147 5.24 -0.30 1.81
C ASP A 147 4.46 -1.34 2.60
N GLY A 148 4.57 -2.62 2.23
CA GLY A 148 3.94 -3.73 2.94
C GLY A 148 4.32 -3.82 4.41
N ILE A 149 5.62 -3.79 4.72
CA ILE A 149 6.13 -3.84 6.11
C ILE A 149 5.58 -2.68 6.94
N ASN A 150 5.46 -1.51 6.34
CA ASN A 150 4.94 -0.34 7.02
C ASN A 150 3.41 -0.39 7.22
N PHE A 151 2.70 -1.37 6.65
CA PHE A 151 1.24 -1.56 6.75
C PHE A 151 0.83 -2.97 7.23
N THR A 152 1.62 -3.57 8.13
CA THR A 152 1.33 -4.89 8.71
C THR A 152 0.08 -4.92 9.59
N ASP A 153 -0.35 -3.77 10.10
CA ASP A 153 -1.46 -3.55 11.04
C ASP A 153 -2.78 -3.15 10.37
N ILE A 154 -2.78 -3.03 9.04
CA ILE A 154 -3.95 -2.75 8.21
C ILE A 154 -4.68 -4.05 7.93
N ASP A 155 -6.00 -4.01 7.96
CA ASP A 155 -6.86 -5.15 7.70
C ASP A 155 -7.47 -4.97 6.30
N GLU A 156 -7.47 -6.03 5.48
CA GLU A 156 -8.09 -6.07 4.14
C GLU A 156 -7.86 -4.82 3.25
N PRO A 157 -6.61 -4.50 2.87
CA PRO A 157 -6.34 -3.38 1.97
C PRO A 157 -7.03 -3.57 0.62
N ILE A 158 -7.53 -2.49 0.04
CA ILE A 158 -8.05 -2.45 -1.32
C ILE A 158 -6.88 -2.35 -2.30
N LEU A 159 -6.58 -3.48 -2.96
CA LEU A 159 -5.43 -3.63 -3.84
C LEU A 159 -5.82 -3.44 -5.30
N TYR A 160 -5.05 -2.59 -5.98
CA TYR A 160 -5.13 -2.42 -7.42
C TYR A 160 -3.92 -3.06 -8.11
N GLU A 161 -4.19 -3.68 -9.24
CA GLU A 161 -3.17 -4.19 -10.15
C GLU A 161 -3.27 -3.51 -11.52
N TYR A 162 -2.20 -3.61 -12.30
CA TYR A 162 -2.17 -3.07 -13.66
C TYR A 162 -2.14 -4.17 -14.71
N GLN A 163 -2.97 -4.02 -15.73
CA GLN A 163 -2.92 -4.81 -16.95
C GLN A 163 -2.43 -3.96 -18.13
N GLY A 164 -1.39 -4.47 -18.78
CA GLY A 164 -0.83 -3.90 -19.99
C GLY A 164 -1.78 -4.03 -21.18
N MET A 165 -1.47 -3.31 -22.26
CA MET A 165 -2.31 -3.26 -23.46
C MET A 165 -2.49 -4.62 -24.15
N ASP A 166 -1.54 -5.53 -23.98
CA ASP A 166 -1.55 -6.87 -24.59
C ASP A 166 -2.18 -7.94 -23.66
N SER A 167 -2.86 -7.54 -22.58
CA SER A 167 -3.50 -8.47 -21.66
C SER A 167 -4.90 -8.88 -22.13
N GLU A 168 -5.19 -10.19 -22.09
CA GLU A 168 -6.50 -10.75 -22.46
C GLU A 168 -7.44 -10.95 -21.25
N CYS A 169 -6.97 -10.71 -20.02
CA CYS A 169 -7.62 -11.23 -18.81
C CYS A 169 -8.70 -10.32 -18.22
N LEU A 170 -8.45 -8.99 -18.15
CA LEU A 170 -9.39 -7.95 -17.70
C LEU A 170 -9.16 -6.68 -18.56
N GLY A 171 -9.95 -5.63 -18.37
CA GLY A 171 -9.82 -4.39 -19.15
C GLY A 171 -8.44 -3.74 -19.06
N ARG A 172 -8.13 -2.83 -19.99
CA ARG A 172 -6.84 -2.10 -20.04
C ARG A 172 -6.71 -1.11 -18.88
N GLY A 173 -5.57 -1.12 -18.19
CA GLY A 173 -5.26 -0.16 -17.13
C GLY A 173 -5.28 -0.77 -15.72
N PHE A 174 -5.47 0.09 -14.72
CA PHE A 174 -5.57 -0.34 -13.32
C PHE A 174 -6.95 -0.93 -13.03
N PHE A 175 -6.98 -2.04 -12.28
CA PHE A 175 -8.20 -2.71 -11.84
C PHE A 175 -8.08 -3.13 -10.37
N GLU A 176 -9.19 -3.11 -9.62
CA GLU A 176 -9.23 -3.66 -8.27
C GLU A 176 -9.21 -5.19 -8.34
N LEU A 177 -8.44 -5.84 -7.47
CA LEU A 177 -8.44 -7.30 -7.37
C LEU A 177 -9.85 -7.82 -7.07
N LYS A 178 -10.27 -8.88 -7.77
CA LYS A 178 -11.57 -9.50 -7.53
C LYS A 178 -11.60 -10.19 -6.16
N ARG A 179 -12.72 -10.08 -5.45
CA ARG A 179 -12.99 -10.84 -4.23
C ARG A 179 -13.60 -12.18 -4.59
N ILE A 180 -12.76 -13.20 -4.71
CA ILE A 180 -13.17 -14.61 -4.85
C ILE A 180 -12.57 -15.40 -3.70
N TYR A 181 -13.23 -16.50 -3.31
CA TYR A 181 -12.84 -17.27 -2.12
C TYR A 181 -11.75 -18.30 -2.40
N ASN A 182 -11.64 -18.81 -3.64
CA ASN A 182 -10.75 -19.90 -3.99
C ASN A 182 -9.89 -19.56 -5.21
N SER A 183 -8.67 -20.08 -5.23
CA SER A 183 -7.78 -20.05 -6.38
C SER A 183 -7.21 -21.43 -6.64
N ALA A 184 -7.19 -21.84 -7.92
CA ALA A 184 -6.48 -23.04 -8.37
C ALA A 184 -4.97 -22.82 -8.54
N LEU A 185 -4.46 -21.62 -8.22
CA LEU A 185 -3.03 -21.34 -8.20
C LEU A 185 -2.32 -22.37 -7.33
N ASP A 186 -1.24 -22.96 -7.83
CA ASP A 186 -0.34 -23.77 -7.04
C ASP A 186 1.04 -23.15 -6.93
N LEU A 187 1.66 -23.29 -5.76
CA LEU A 187 2.94 -22.68 -5.42
C LEU A 187 3.88 -23.75 -4.93
N LEU A 188 5.07 -23.74 -5.50
CA LEU A 188 6.12 -24.72 -5.26
C LEU A 188 7.33 -24.00 -4.68
N ASP A 189 8.06 -24.73 -3.84
CA ASP A 189 9.40 -24.38 -3.42
C ASP A 189 10.31 -25.61 -3.51
N ASN A 190 11.63 -25.37 -3.47
CA ASN A 190 12.64 -26.43 -3.52
C ASN A 190 13.46 -26.53 -2.23
N ILE A 191 12.90 -26.16 -1.08
CA ILE A 191 13.57 -26.26 0.22
C ILE A 191 13.86 -27.72 0.55
N GLY A 192 12.90 -28.62 0.28
CA GLY A 192 13.00 -30.06 0.53
C GLY A 192 14.11 -30.76 -0.28
N ASP A 193 14.50 -30.19 -1.42
CA ASP A 193 15.54 -30.75 -2.29
C ASP A 193 16.96 -30.49 -1.77
N ARG A 194 17.11 -29.69 -0.70
CA ARG A 194 18.40 -29.30 -0.15
C ARG A 194 18.78 -30.16 1.05
N ALA A 195 19.89 -30.88 0.90
CA ALA A 195 20.46 -31.71 1.99
C ALA A 195 20.96 -30.86 3.16
N THR A 196 21.54 -29.70 2.88
CA THR A 196 21.99 -28.71 3.88
C THR A 196 21.55 -27.31 3.47
N ILE A 197 21.17 -26.49 4.45
CA ILE A 197 20.84 -25.08 4.27
C ILE A 197 21.72 -24.29 5.23
N GLU A 198 22.44 -23.31 4.70
CA GLU A 198 23.33 -22.45 5.49
C GLU A 198 22.56 -21.30 6.15
N ASN A 199 23.23 -20.55 7.03
CA ASN A 199 22.60 -19.44 7.74
C ASN A 199 22.30 -18.23 6.83
N GLU A 200 22.94 -18.10 5.67
CA GLU A 200 22.74 -17.04 4.68
C GLU A 200 22.44 -17.65 3.30
N ILE A 201 21.29 -17.30 2.72
CA ILE A 201 20.81 -17.91 1.47
C ILE A 201 20.19 -16.89 0.51
N ALA A 202 20.08 -17.26 -0.77
CA ALA A 202 19.25 -16.54 -1.73
C ALA A 202 17.86 -17.17 -1.82
N LEU A 203 16.82 -16.35 -1.82
CA LEU A 203 15.46 -16.75 -2.13
C LEU A 203 14.99 -15.98 -3.36
N LYS A 204 14.52 -16.68 -4.39
CA LYS A 204 13.92 -16.06 -5.57
C LYS A 204 12.41 -16.32 -5.64
N ILE A 205 11.65 -15.24 -5.84
CA ILE A 205 10.20 -15.28 -6.05
C ILE A 205 9.90 -15.01 -7.52
N GLU A 206 9.48 -16.05 -8.23
CA GLU A 206 9.36 -16.04 -9.69
C GLU A 206 7.88 -16.01 -10.11
N GLN A 207 7.15 -14.92 -9.79
CA GLN A 207 5.73 -14.85 -10.18
C GLN A 207 5.57 -14.42 -11.63
N SER A 208 6.24 -13.34 -12.04
CA SER A 208 6.08 -12.75 -13.37
C SER A 208 7.07 -13.31 -14.39
N PHE A 209 8.31 -13.58 -13.97
CA PHE A 209 9.37 -14.15 -14.80
C PHE A 209 10.28 -15.06 -14.01
N LYS A 210 10.98 -15.94 -14.71
CA LYS A 210 12.12 -16.67 -14.15
C LYS A 210 13.28 -15.71 -13.90
N ILE A 211 14.00 -15.92 -12.80
CA ILE A 211 15.21 -15.23 -12.40
C ILE A 211 16.37 -16.22 -12.57
N ASN A 212 17.39 -15.81 -13.32
CA ASN A 212 18.57 -16.64 -13.57
C ASN A 212 19.47 -16.66 -12.34
N ASP A 213 19.82 -17.85 -11.86
CA ASP A 213 20.72 -18.03 -10.72
C ASP A 213 22.10 -17.40 -10.96
N GLY A 214 22.57 -17.35 -12.20
CA GLY A 214 23.80 -16.67 -12.59
C GLY A 214 23.76 -15.16 -12.31
N ASP A 215 22.59 -14.52 -12.47
CA ASP A 215 22.44 -13.09 -12.17
C ASP A 215 22.42 -12.85 -10.66
N ILE A 216 21.83 -13.76 -9.89
CA ILE A 216 21.92 -13.75 -8.42
C ILE A 216 23.38 -13.86 -7.96
N ARG A 217 24.12 -14.83 -8.52
CA ARG A 217 25.54 -15.06 -8.18
C ARG A 217 26.46 -13.89 -8.54
N LYS A 218 26.07 -13.03 -9.48
CA LYS A 218 26.82 -11.78 -9.74
C LYS A 218 26.67 -10.79 -8.60
N VAL A 219 25.61 -10.85 -7.80
CA VAL A 219 25.33 -9.88 -6.72
C VAL A 219 25.87 -10.37 -5.39
N ILE A 220 25.62 -11.65 -5.09
CA ILE A 220 25.97 -12.29 -3.82
C ILE A 220 26.60 -13.65 -4.08
N ASN A 221 27.53 -14.03 -3.20
CA ASN A 221 28.12 -15.36 -3.25
C ASN A 221 27.57 -16.21 -2.09
N VAL A 222 26.40 -16.81 -2.32
CA VAL A 222 25.78 -17.74 -1.37
C VAL A 222 25.66 -19.14 -1.99
N PRO A 223 25.81 -20.21 -1.19
CA PRO A 223 25.85 -21.57 -1.71
C PRO A 223 24.47 -22.11 -2.08
N SER A 224 23.43 -21.63 -1.40
CA SER A 224 22.05 -22.09 -1.60
C SER A 224 21.18 -21.01 -2.23
N ILE A 225 20.52 -21.38 -3.34
CA ILE A 225 19.47 -20.58 -3.99
C ILE A 225 18.17 -21.37 -3.95
N ILE A 226 17.19 -20.85 -3.21
CA ILE A 226 15.85 -21.40 -3.08
C ILE A 226 14.91 -20.68 -4.05
N SER A 227 14.06 -21.44 -4.73
CA SER A 227 13.03 -20.92 -5.63
C SER A 227 11.67 -21.04 -4.96
N PHE A 228 10.83 -20.02 -5.12
CA PHE A 228 9.45 -20.02 -4.65
C PHE A 228 8.55 -19.37 -5.70
N GLY A 229 7.46 -20.02 -6.10
CA GLY A 229 6.55 -19.46 -7.09
C GLY A 229 5.66 -20.50 -7.74
N PRO A 230 4.88 -20.09 -8.76
CA PRO A 230 4.10 -21.02 -9.56
C PRO A 230 5.03 -21.82 -10.48
N GLU A 231 4.59 -23.03 -10.86
CA GLU A 231 5.33 -23.87 -11.82
C GLU A 231 5.62 -23.12 -13.14
N THR A 232 4.65 -22.33 -13.61
CA THR A 232 4.78 -21.50 -14.81
C THR A 232 4.57 -20.02 -14.47
N PRO A 233 5.66 -19.24 -14.31
CA PRO A 233 5.59 -17.79 -14.12
C PRO A 233 4.90 -17.08 -15.29
N GLY A 234 4.22 -15.97 -15.01
CA GLY A 234 3.58 -15.18 -16.05
C GLY A 234 3.12 -13.80 -15.60
N ARG A 235 3.21 -12.85 -16.53
CA ARG A 235 2.65 -11.49 -16.37
C ARG A 235 1.14 -11.55 -16.15
N TRP A 236 0.63 -10.62 -15.36
CA TRP A 236 -0.82 -10.36 -15.18
C TRP A 236 -1.63 -11.55 -14.64
N LYS A 237 -0.98 -12.52 -13.98
CA LYS A 237 -1.68 -13.68 -13.40
C LYS A 237 -2.32 -13.40 -12.05
N ILE A 238 -1.94 -12.32 -11.37
CA ILE A 238 -2.58 -11.87 -10.13
C ILE A 238 -3.82 -11.04 -10.49
N THR A 239 -5.00 -11.57 -10.16
CA THR A 239 -6.30 -10.98 -10.56
C THR A 239 -7.32 -10.95 -9.42
N ASN A 240 -7.01 -11.58 -8.27
CA ASN A 240 -7.93 -11.71 -7.15
C ASN A 240 -7.21 -11.90 -5.81
N TYR A 241 -7.95 -11.68 -4.72
CA TYR A 241 -7.41 -11.79 -3.36
C TYR A 241 -7.08 -13.24 -2.95
N ALA A 242 -7.82 -14.26 -3.39
CA ALA A 242 -7.48 -15.65 -3.05
C ALA A 242 -6.07 -16.05 -3.51
N GLN A 243 -5.58 -15.48 -4.63
CA GLN A 243 -4.19 -15.66 -5.06
C GLN A 243 -3.21 -14.96 -4.10
N ILE A 244 -3.48 -13.71 -3.72
CA ILE A 244 -2.67 -12.96 -2.76
C ILE A 244 -2.58 -13.73 -1.43
N ASP A 245 -3.70 -14.20 -0.91
CA ASP A 245 -3.77 -14.93 0.35
C ASP A 245 -2.96 -16.24 0.29
N LYS A 246 -3.03 -16.97 -0.83
CA LYS A 246 -2.23 -18.19 -1.02
C LYS A 246 -0.73 -17.86 -1.04
N TYR A 247 -0.32 -16.82 -1.76
CA TYR A 247 1.09 -16.37 -1.75
C TYR A 247 1.55 -15.94 -0.36
N GLN A 248 0.73 -15.19 0.37
CA GLN A 248 1.07 -14.72 1.72
C GLN A 248 1.27 -15.89 2.68
N ARG A 249 0.35 -16.86 2.71
CA ARG A 249 0.45 -18.05 3.56
C ARG A 249 1.68 -18.91 3.22
N GLU A 250 1.88 -19.20 1.94
CA GLU A 250 3.02 -20.05 1.52
C GLU A 250 4.35 -19.34 1.71
N PHE A 251 4.42 -18.03 1.48
CA PHE A 251 5.64 -17.26 1.74
C PHE A 251 5.96 -17.21 3.24
N GLU A 252 4.96 -17.01 4.10
CA GLU A 252 5.15 -17.09 5.56
C GLU A 252 5.62 -18.48 6.00
N ARG A 253 5.06 -19.56 5.41
CA ARG A 253 5.54 -20.93 5.64
C ARG A 253 7.01 -21.06 5.24
N VAL A 254 7.39 -20.61 4.05
CA VAL A 254 8.77 -20.62 3.55
C VAL A 254 9.72 -19.88 4.50
N LEU A 255 9.37 -18.67 4.95
CA LEU A 255 10.18 -17.91 5.89
C LEU A 255 10.36 -18.64 7.23
N SER A 256 9.27 -19.24 7.74
CA SER A 256 9.27 -19.98 8.99
C SER A 256 10.09 -21.27 8.90
N GLU A 257 9.96 -22.00 7.79
CA GLU A 257 10.72 -23.22 7.54
C GLU A 257 12.22 -22.95 7.43
N LEU A 258 12.60 -21.91 6.67
CA LEU A 258 13.99 -21.47 6.58
C LEU A 258 14.52 -21.06 7.96
N LYS A 259 13.74 -20.33 8.76
CA LYS A 259 14.12 -19.98 10.12
C LYS A 259 14.37 -21.21 10.99
N ASN A 260 13.49 -22.20 10.93
CA ASN A 260 13.59 -23.46 11.70
C ASN A 260 14.82 -24.29 11.27
N LYS A 261 15.28 -24.13 10.04
CA LYS A 261 16.52 -24.74 9.53
C LYS A 261 17.78 -23.94 9.87
N GLY A 262 17.67 -22.86 10.65
CA GLY A 262 18.80 -22.06 11.12
C GLY A 262 19.19 -20.91 10.19
N VAL A 263 18.37 -20.58 9.18
CA VAL A 263 18.61 -19.41 8.35
C VAL A 263 18.46 -18.13 9.17
N GLU A 264 19.48 -17.28 9.12
CA GLU A 264 19.52 -15.98 9.78
C GLU A 264 19.31 -14.84 8.81
N LYS A 265 19.74 -14.99 7.54
CA LYS A 265 19.58 -13.96 6.50
C LYS A 265 19.15 -14.55 5.14
N ILE A 266 18.23 -13.85 4.50
CA ILE A 266 17.71 -14.12 3.16
C ILE A 266 18.01 -12.93 2.25
N HIS A 267 18.69 -13.20 1.15
CA HIS A 267 18.80 -12.30 0.01
C HIS A 267 17.66 -12.58 -0.96
N LEU A 268 16.68 -11.69 -1.00
CA LEU A 268 15.43 -11.84 -1.73
C LEU A 268 15.50 -11.19 -3.12
N PHE A 269 15.24 -11.99 -4.15
CA PHE A 269 15.15 -11.56 -5.55
C PHE A 269 13.74 -11.85 -6.04
N ALA A 270 12.96 -10.84 -6.41
CA ALA A 270 11.54 -11.05 -6.68
C ALA A 270 11.08 -10.39 -7.98
N THR A 271 10.34 -11.15 -8.80
CA THR A 271 9.57 -10.64 -9.94
C THR A 271 8.08 -10.72 -9.60
N THR A 272 7.60 -9.75 -8.83
CA THR A 272 6.21 -9.73 -8.35
C THR A 272 5.54 -8.42 -8.77
N PRO A 273 4.23 -8.45 -9.08
CA PRO A 273 3.47 -7.24 -9.40
C PRO A 273 3.13 -6.49 -8.10
N VAL A 274 2.60 -5.28 -8.23
CA VAL A 274 2.52 -4.29 -7.14
C VAL A 274 1.75 -4.80 -5.92
N ALA A 275 0.58 -5.39 -6.12
CA ALA A 275 -0.28 -5.87 -5.04
C ALA A 275 0.38 -7.05 -4.33
N LEU A 276 1.09 -7.90 -5.07
CA LEU A 276 1.80 -9.03 -4.50
C LEU A 276 3.04 -8.58 -3.71
N SER A 277 3.89 -7.71 -4.26
CA SER A 277 5.05 -7.15 -3.53
C SER A 277 4.62 -6.56 -2.18
N PHE A 278 3.58 -5.72 -2.20
CA PHE A 278 3.02 -5.11 -0.99
C PHE A 278 2.51 -6.16 0.01
N SER A 279 1.76 -7.15 -0.47
CA SER A 279 1.17 -8.17 0.39
C SER A 279 2.21 -9.11 1.00
N LEU A 280 3.26 -9.47 0.25
CA LEU A 280 4.37 -10.27 0.77
C LEU A 280 5.20 -9.49 1.80
N GLY A 281 5.38 -8.17 1.63
CA GLY A 281 6.00 -7.34 2.66
C GLY A 281 5.27 -7.41 4.00
N ARG A 282 3.93 -7.43 4.00
CA ARG A 282 3.09 -7.46 5.21
C ARG A 282 3.23 -8.72 6.07
N VAL A 283 3.68 -9.83 5.49
CA VAL A 283 3.85 -11.09 6.23
C VAL A 283 5.23 -11.21 6.88
N ILE A 284 6.20 -10.37 6.52
CA ILE A 284 7.53 -10.42 7.13
C ILE A 284 7.46 -9.88 8.56
N LYS A 285 7.79 -10.73 9.54
CA LYS A 285 7.80 -10.40 10.98
C LYS A 285 9.21 -10.36 11.54
N HIS A 286 9.36 -9.82 12.75
CA HIS A 286 10.65 -9.65 13.42
C HIS A 286 11.37 -10.97 13.75
N TYR A 287 10.64 -12.09 13.89
CA TYR A 287 11.19 -13.41 14.18
C TYR A 287 11.62 -14.19 12.93
N HIS A 288 11.22 -13.74 11.74
CA HIS A 288 11.72 -14.29 10.48
C HIS A 288 13.21 -13.95 10.29
N PRO A 289 13.92 -14.65 9.38
CA PRO A 289 15.28 -14.27 9.01
C PRO A 289 15.33 -12.81 8.56
N GLU A 290 16.48 -12.17 8.72
CA GLU A 290 16.72 -10.85 8.14
C GLU A 290 16.56 -10.92 6.62
N VAL A 291 15.83 -9.98 6.02
CA VAL A 291 15.57 -9.98 4.58
C VAL A 291 16.18 -8.76 3.94
N VAL A 292 17.07 -8.98 2.98
CA VAL A 292 17.59 -7.96 2.07
C VAL A 292 16.98 -8.20 0.71
N ILE A 293 16.18 -7.26 0.20
CA ILE A 293 15.54 -7.39 -1.11
C ILE A 293 16.24 -6.55 -2.17
N TYR A 294 16.48 -7.13 -3.34
CA TYR A 294 17.20 -6.49 -4.44
C TYR A 294 16.27 -6.01 -5.54
N ASN A 295 16.57 -4.84 -6.08
CA ASN A 295 15.89 -4.29 -7.24
C ASN A 295 16.51 -4.81 -8.53
N TYR A 296 15.67 -5.15 -9.51
CA TYR A 296 16.11 -5.47 -10.86
C TYR A 296 15.88 -4.29 -11.79
N ASN A 297 16.94 -3.79 -12.42
CA ASN A 297 16.89 -2.69 -13.38
C ASN A 297 17.75 -3.04 -14.61
N ASN A 298 17.19 -2.89 -15.81
CA ASN A 298 17.91 -3.03 -17.09
C ASN A 298 18.85 -4.25 -17.20
N GLY A 299 18.44 -5.43 -16.71
CA GLY A 299 19.23 -6.65 -16.85
C GLY A 299 20.13 -6.98 -15.65
N ILE A 300 20.19 -6.10 -14.65
CA ILE A 300 21.06 -6.28 -13.48
C ILE A 300 20.31 -6.00 -12.17
N PHE A 301 20.82 -6.58 -11.09
CA PHE A 301 20.42 -6.19 -9.74
C PHE A 301 21.42 -5.16 -9.21
N ASP A 302 20.99 -3.91 -9.12
CA ASP A 302 21.85 -2.73 -8.95
C ASP A 302 21.89 -2.20 -7.51
N TRP A 303 20.79 -2.31 -6.79
CA TRP A 303 20.70 -1.93 -5.38
C TRP A 303 19.73 -2.84 -4.61
N GLY A 304 19.81 -2.79 -3.29
CA GLY A 304 18.92 -3.51 -2.39
C GLY A 304 18.60 -2.73 -1.14
N VAL A 305 17.62 -3.21 -0.38
CA VAL A 305 17.25 -2.63 0.91
C VAL A 305 17.08 -3.74 1.93
N ASN A 306 17.72 -3.56 3.08
CA ASN A 306 17.42 -4.36 4.24
C ASN A 306 16.04 -3.96 4.78
N LEU A 307 15.10 -4.89 4.75
CA LEU A 307 13.70 -4.64 5.09
C LEU A 307 13.48 -4.34 6.58
N ARG A 308 14.41 -4.73 7.45
CA ARG A 308 14.36 -4.47 8.89
C ARG A 308 15.04 -3.15 9.25
N SER A 309 16.32 -3.00 8.90
CA SER A 309 17.10 -1.80 9.24
C SER A 309 16.81 -0.60 8.34
N LYS A 310 16.18 -0.84 7.17
CA LYS A 310 15.98 0.14 6.09
C LYS A 310 17.28 0.66 5.48
N GLU A 311 18.38 -0.04 5.76
CA GLU A 311 19.68 0.26 5.19
C GLU A 311 19.68 -0.02 3.70
N VAL A 312 20.25 0.91 2.95
CA VAL A 312 20.38 0.84 1.50
C VAL A 312 21.73 0.21 1.14
N ILE A 313 21.67 -0.79 0.26
CA ILE A 313 22.83 -1.56 -0.20
C ILE A 313 23.04 -1.25 -1.68
N PHE A 314 24.24 -0.78 -2.02
CA PHE A 314 24.72 -0.62 -3.39
C PHE A 314 25.85 -1.59 -3.65
N LYS A 315 26.01 -1.99 -4.90
CA LYS A 315 27.17 -2.71 -5.37
C LYS A 315 28.09 -1.79 -6.15
#